data_AF-A0A8C3Q6Q7-F1
#
_entry.id   AF-A0A8C3Q6Q7-F1
#
_cell.length_a   1.000
_cell.length_b   1.000
_cell.length_c   1.000
_cell.angle_alpha   90.00
_cell.angle_beta   90.00
_cell.angle_gamma   90.00
#
_symmetry.space_group_name_H-M   'P 1'
#
loop_
_entity.id
_entity.type
_entity.pdbx_description
1 polymer ?
#
loop_
_entity_poly.entity_id
_entity_poly.type
_entity_poly.pdbx_seq_one_letter_code
_entity_poly.pdbx_strand_id
1 'polypeptide(L)'
;MPAPPRPAHRVAGPALAAARRRPEEPAEHRLPRGPAAPPAPRHGRALRRGTASRRMRPLGPPQPALARPRRGAERSGLAMARSLNSIVAVSQNMGIGKDGRLPWPPLRNEYKYFQRMTSTARVEGKQNAVIMGKKTWFSIPDKNRPLKDRINIVLSRELKETPKGAHYLSKSLDDALALLDSPELKSKVDMVWIVGGTSVYKAAMEKPIHHRLFVTRILKEFESDTFFPEIDHKDYKLLTEYPGVPADIQEENGIQYKFEVYEKTVMAQ
;
A
#
# COMPACT_ATOMS: atom_id res chain seq x y z
N MET A 1 -45.80 -59.37 -17.84
CA MET A 1 -45.44 -58.11 -17.15
C MET A 1 -45.04 -58.44 -15.73
N PRO A 2 -43.81 -58.13 -15.28
CA PRO A 2 -43.37 -58.47 -13.92
C PRO A 2 -43.75 -57.37 -12.91
N ALA A 3 -44.09 -57.78 -11.69
CA ALA A 3 -44.55 -56.94 -10.58
C ALA A 3 -43.44 -55.99 -10.06
N PRO A 4 -43.79 -54.81 -9.51
CA PRO A 4 -42.83 -53.84 -9.02
C PRO A 4 -42.27 -54.23 -7.63
N PRO A 5 -40.99 -53.92 -7.33
CA PRO A 5 -40.41 -54.18 -6.02
C PRO A 5 -40.84 -53.14 -4.97
N ARG A 6 -40.97 -53.62 -3.71
CA ARG A 6 -41.38 -52.84 -2.52
C ARG A 6 -40.27 -51.88 -2.05
N PRO A 7 -40.62 -50.76 -1.37
CA PRO A 7 -39.65 -49.77 -0.92
C PRO A 7 -38.90 -50.21 0.36
N ALA A 8 -37.59 -49.95 0.39
CA ALA A 8 -36.72 -50.23 1.53
C ALA A 8 -36.84 -49.16 2.64
N HIS A 9 -36.75 -49.64 3.88
CA HIS A 9 -36.89 -48.89 5.11
C HIS A 9 -35.83 -47.79 5.32
N ARG A 10 -36.29 -46.64 5.81
CA ARG A 10 -35.52 -45.49 6.27
C ARG A 10 -34.99 -45.77 7.68
N VAL A 11 -33.68 -45.91 7.85
CA VAL A 11 -33.03 -46.00 9.17
C VAL A 11 -32.59 -44.60 9.60
N ALA A 12 -33.11 -44.14 10.74
CA ALA A 12 -32.72 -42.91 11.41
C ALA A 12 -31.44 -43.14 12.22
N GLY A 13 -30.40 -42.33 11.99
CA GLY A 13 -29.19 -42.28 12.80
C GLY A 13 -29.32 -41.30 13.97
N PRO A 14 -28.66 -41.55 15.12
CA PRO A 14 -28.91 -40.83 16.36
C PRO A 14 -28.19 -39.48 16.44
N ALA A 15 -28.86 -38.53 17.10
CA ALA A 15 -28.39 -37.19 17.43
C ALA A 15 -27.29 -37.24 18.51
N LEU A 16 -26.16 -36.57 18.26
CA LEU A 16 -25.12 -36.33 19.28
C LEU A 16 -25.36 -34.98 19.98
N ALA A 17 -25.42 -35.07 21.31
CA ALA A 17 -25.63 -33.98 22.24
C ALA A 17 -24.41 -33.05 22.37
N ALA A 18 -24.67 -31.74 22.38
CA ALA A 18 -23.68 -30.70 22.64
C ALA A 18 -23.49 -30.48 24.16
N ALA A 19 -22.33 -30.85 24.69
CA ALA A 19 -21.91 -30.50 26.05
C ALA A 19 -21.26 -29.11 26.07
N ARG A 20 -21.91 -28.16 26.75
CA ARG A 20 -21.40 -26.81 27.02
C ARG A 20 -20.29 -26.87 28.08
N ARG A 21 -19.07 -26.45 27.74
CA ARG A 21 -18.01 -26.16 28.74
C ARG A 21 -18.03 -24.67 29.07
N ARG A 22 -18.02 -24.35 30.37
CA ARG A 22 -17.88 -23.00 30.93
C ARG A 22 -16.44 -22.50 30.71
N PRO A 23 -16.21 -21.18 30.51
CA PRO A 23 -14.87 -20.62 30.46
C PRO A 23 -14.31 -20.36 31.87
N GLU A 24 -13.06 -20.75 32.09
CA GLU A 24 -12.24 -20.36 33.26
C GLU A 24 -11.68 -18.93 33.08
N GLU A 25 -11.71 -18.14 34.15
CA GLU A 25 -11.08 -16.81 34.24
C GLU A 25 -9.56 -16.93 34.39
N PRO A 26 -8.75 -16.10 33.70
CA PRO A 26 -7.31 -16.04 33.95
C PRO A 26 -6.95 -15.04 35.07
N ALA A 27 -6.08 -15.52 35.96
CA ALA A 27 -5.54 -14.83 37.13
C ALA A 27 -4.78 -13.52 36.82
N GLU A 28 -4.95 -12.54 37.70
CA GLU A 28 -4.28 -11.23 37.69
C GLU A 28 -2.75 -11.36 37.84
N HIS A 29 -2.01 -10.79 36.90
CA HIS A 29 -0.55 -10.71 36.92
C HIS A 29 -0.10 -9.41 37.59
N ARG A 30 0.39 -9.50 38.84
CA ARG A 30 1.07 -8.38 39.53
C ARG A 30 2.41 -8.08 38.88
N LEU A 31 2.59 -6.85 38.39
CA LEU A 31 3.88 -6.31 37.98
C LEU A 31 4.72 -5.86 39.19
N PRO A 32 6.02 -6.17 39.26
CA PRO A 32 6.90 -5.63 40.28
C PRO A 32 7.32 -4.18 39.98
N ARG A 33 7.34 -3.34 41.04
CA ARG A 33 7.77 -1.94 41.02
C ARG A 33 9.29 -1.85 40.81
N GLY A 34 9.72 -1.11 39.78
CA GLY A 34 11.13 -0.74 39.58
C GLY A 34 11.55 0.50 40.39
N PRO A 35 12.84 0.67 40.71
CA PRO A 35 13.34 1.70 41.61
C PRO A 35 13.48 3.09 40.95
N ALA A 36 13.51 4.11 41.83
CA ALA A 36 13.43 5.54 41.55
C ALA A 36 14.64 6.14 40.80
N ALA A 37 14.37 7.20 40.03
CA ALA A 37 15.35 8.00 39.29
C ALA A 37 16.16 8.97 40.20
N PRO A 38 17.44 9.24 39.90
CA PRO A 38 18.24 10.24 40.61
C PRO A 38 18.06 11.68 40.06
N PRO A 39 18.36 12.73 40.85
CA PRO A 39 18.00 14.11 40.56
C PRO A 39 18.98 14.85 39.63
N ALA A 40 18.47 15.87 38.94
CA ALA A 40 19.19 16.77 38.04
C ALA A 40 20.14 17.75 38.77
N PRO A 41 21.25 18.18 38.14
CA PRO A 41 22.13 19.19 38.71
C PRO A 41 21.66 20.63 38.44
N ARG A 42 21.92 21.48 39.44
CA ARG A 42 21.56 22.90 39.58
C ARG A 42 22.43 23.83 38.74
N HIS A 43 21.83 24.99 38.47
CA HIS A 43 22.37 26.21 37.85
C HIS A 43 23.79 26.62 38.29
N GLY A 44 24.63 26.94 37.29
CA GLY A 44 25.84 27.74 37.43
C GLY A 44 25.71 29.04 36.63
N ARG A 45 25.64 30.17 37.33
CA ARG A 45 25.61 31.54 36.81
C ARG A 45 27.04 32.07 36.78
N ALA A 46 27.50 32.65 35.66
CA ALA A 46 28.67 33.53 35.66
C ALA A 46 28.58 34.57 34.54
N LEU A 47 28.31 35.81 34.95
CA LEU A 47 28.64 37.01 34.21
C LEU A 47 30.16 37.18 34.17
N ARG A 48 30.70 37.72 33.07
CA ARG A 48 31.81 38.69 33.13
C ARG A 48 31.81 39.62 31.92
N ARG A 49 31.82 40.92 32.23
CA ARG A 49 32.00 42.07 31.36
C ARG A 49 33.47 42.16 30.92
N GLY A 50 33.70 42.57 29.68
CA GLY A 50 35.02 42.93 29.15
C GLY A 50 34.87 44.12 28.21
N THR A 51 35.45 45.24 28.62
CA THR A 51 35.44 46.58 28.01
C THR A 51 36.55 46.78 26.97
N ALA A 52 36.42 47.88 26.21
CA ALA A 52 37.44 48.55 25.39
C ALA A 52 37.62 48.00 23.95
N SER A 53 37.91 48.77 22.91
CA SER A 53 38.20 50.20 22.77
C SER A 53 37.82 50.66 21.36
N ARG A 54 37.37 51.90 21.29
CA ARG A 54 36.97 52.65 20.09
C ARG A 54 38.24 53.06 19.30
N ARG A 55 38.33 52.68 18.03
CA ARG A 55 39.22 53.34 17.05
C ARG A 55 38.40 53.76 15.83
N MET A 56 38.26 55.07 15.67
CA MET A 56 37.68 55.69 14.47
C MET A 56 38.65 55.51 13.29
N ARG A 57 38.13 55.09 12.13
CA ARG A 57 38.83 55.14 10.84
C ARG A 57 38.15 56.18 9.93
N PRO A 58 38.88 56.80 8.98
CA PRO A 58 38.38 57.93 8.19
C PRO A 58 37.35 57.48 7.15
N LEU A 59 36.38 58.36 6.87
CA LEU A 59 35.38 58.25 5.81
C LEU A 59 36.06 58.36 4.43
N GLY A 60 36.06 57.27 3.66
CA GLY A 60 36.36 57.28 2.23
C GLY A 60 35.13 57.65 1.39
N PRO A 61 35.33 58.00 0.10
CA PRO A 61 34.26 58.49 -0.77
C PRO A 61 33.18 57.42 -1.06
N PRO A 62 31.93 57.82 -1.37
CA PRO A 62 30.82 56.89 -1.53
C PRO A 62 31.03 55.98 -2.75
N GLN A 63 31.01 54.67 -2.53
CA GLN A 63 31.00 53.68 -3.61
C GLN A 63 29.61 53.62 -4.26
N PRO A 64 29.53 53.38 -5.59
CA PRO A 64 28.25 53.24 -6.28
C PRO A 64 27.50 52.00 -5.79
N ALA A 65 26.19 52.15 -5.61
CA ALA A 65 25.31 51.12 -5.08
C ALA A 65 25.42 49.80 -5.88
N LEU A 66 25.99 48.78 -5.24
CA LEU A 66 25.90 47.40 -5.70
C LEU A 66 24.41 47.01 -5.75
N ALA A 67 23.92 46.77 -6.97
CA ALA A 67 22.61 46.20 -7.20
C ALA A 67 22.45 44.93 -6.35
N ARG A 68 21.47 44.95 -5.44
CA ARG A 68 21.07 43.76 -4.68
C ARG A 68 20.81 42.62 -5.67
N PRO A 69 21.39 41.42 -5.48
CA PRO A 69 20.96 40.28 -6.27
C PRO A 69 19.47 40.11 -6.03
N ARG A 70 18.69 40.07 -7.11
CA ARG A 70 17.26 39.81 -7.06
C ARG A 70 17.07 38.50 -6.27
N ARG A 71 16.49 38.65 -5.09
CA ARG A 71 16.02 37.54 -4.27
C ARG A 71 14.98 36.77 -5.08
N GLY A 72 15.15 35.45 -5.12
CA GLY A 72 14.13 34.53 -5.60
C GLY A 72 14.16 34.32 -7.10
N ALA A 73 15.03 33.43 -7.56
CA ALA A 73 14.53 32.42 -8.48
C ALA A 73 13.41 31.69 -7.71
N GLU A 74 12.16 32.09 -7.91
CA GLU A 74 11.04 31.19 -7.71
C GLU A 74 11.27 30.04 -8.69
N ARG A 75 11.99 29.01 -8.22
CA ARG A 75 11.72 27.66 -8.67
C ARG A 75 10.27 27.43 -8.27
N SER A 76 9.37 27.76 -9.20
CA SER A 76 7.99 27.34 -9.14
C SER A 76 8.02 25.88 -8.73
N GLY A 77 7.46 25.61 -7.54
CA GLY A 77 7.35 24.26 -7.05
C GLY A 77 6.48 23.53 -8.04
N LEU A 78 7.10 22.80 -8.97
CA LEU A 78 6.44 21.70 -9.62
C LEU A 78 6.12 20.77 -8.45
N ALA A 79 4.88 20.84 -7.95
CA ALA A 79 4.36 19.86 -7.03
C ALA A 79 4.63 18.52 -7.72
N MET A 80 5.62 17.76 -7.23
CA MET A 80 6.00 16.51 -7.86
C MET A 80 4.72 15.68 -7.92
N ALA A 81 4.26 15.44 -9.15
CA ALA A 81 3.02 14.72 -9.39
C ALA A 81 3.11 13.37 -8.65
N ARG A 82 2.05 13.03 -7.94
CA ARG A 82 2.00 11.80 -7.14
C ARG A 82 2.31 10.60 -8.02
N SER A 83 3.33 9.82 -7.65
CA SER A 83 3.64 8.57 -8.37
C SER A 83 2.65 7.47 -8.00
N LEU A 84 2.37 6.58 -8.94
CA LEU A 84 1.57 5.37 -8.69
C LEU A 84 2.44 4.12 -8.67
N ASN A 85 2.00 3.13 -7.89
CA ASN A 85 2.54 1.77 -7.94
C ASN A 85 1.35 0.83 -8.15
N SER A 86 1.38 -0.05 -9.15
CA SER A 86 0.48 -1.19 -9.22
C SER A 86 1.20 -2.41 -8.69
N ILE A 87 0.53 -3.26 -7.92
CA ILE A 87 1.07 -4.56 -7.51
C ILE A 87 0.09 -5.66 -7.87
N VAL A 88 0.57 -6.69 -8.56
CA VAL A 88 -0.26 -7.76 -9.12
C VAL A 88 0.51 -9.06 -9.19
N ALA A 89 -0.17 -10.18 -8.94
CA ALA A 89 0.31 -11.50 -9.33
C ALA A 89 -0.44 -11.94 -10.58
N VAL A 90 0.28 -12.42 -11.60
CA VAL A 90 -0.26 -12.82 -12.89
C VAL A 90 0.21 -14.23 -13.24
N SER A 91 -0.67 -15.08 -13.75
CA SER A 91 -0.29 -16.36 -14.36
C SER A 91 0.42 -16.16 -15.69
N GLN A 92 1.02 -17.22 -16.22
CA GLN A 92 1.75 -17.18 -17.49
C GLN A 92 0.87 -16.74 -18.68
N ASN A 93 -0.43 -17.04 -18.64
CA ASN A 93 -1.45 -16.56 -19.57
C ASN A 93 -2.10 -15.21 -19.16
N MET A 94 -1.40 -14.39 -18.36
CA MET A 94 -1.82 -13.07 -17.88
C MET A 94 -3.09 -13.05 -17.01
N GLY A 95 -3.51 -14.20 -16.49
CA GLY A 95 -4.67 -14.36 -15.64
C GLY A 95 -4.44 -13.82 -14.21
N ILE A 96 -5.45 -13.15 -13.66
CA ILE A 96 -5.44 -12.59 -12.29
C ILE A 96 -6.65 -12.99 -11.46
N GLY A 97 -7.67 -13.57 -12.10
CA GLY A 97 -8.90 -13.94 -11.42
C GLY A 97 -9.69 -15.00 -12.17
N LYS A 98 -10.39 -15.82 -11.41
CA LYS A 98 -11.38 -16.79 -11.86
C LYS A 98 -12.51 -16.85 -10.83
N ASP A 99 -13.74 -16.62 -11.27
CA ASP A 99 -14.96 -16.66 -10.44
C ASP A 99 -14.86 -15.83 -9.14
N GLY A 100 -14.21 -14.66 -9.23
CA GLY A 100 -14.01 -13.74 -8.11
C GLY A 100 -12.95 -14.18 -7.09
N ARG A 101 -12.10 -15.16 -7.42
CA ARG A 101 -10.98 -15.64 -6.60
C ARG A 101 -9.68 -15.62 -7.40
N LEU A 102 -8.55 -15.85 -6.73
CA LEU A 102 -7.28 -16.07 -7.41
C LEU A 102 -7.32 -17.40 -8.19
N PRO A 103 -6.75 -17.48 -9.41
CA PRO A 103 -6.75 -18.71 -10.21
C PRO A 103 -5.94 -19.86 -9.62
N TRP A 104 -4.98 -19.54 -8.74
CA TRP A 104 -4.07 -20.49 -8.10
C TRP A 104 -4.41 -20.71 -6.62
N PRO A 105 -3.95 -21.83 -6.02
CA PRO A 105 -4.01 -22.03 -4.57
C PRO A 105 -3.33 -20.90 -3.80
N PRO A 106 -3.70 -20.65 -2.52
CA PRO A 106 -3.09 -19.58 -1.73
C PRO A 106 -1.56 -19.73 -1.62
N LEU A 107 -0.84 -18.70 -2.08
CA LEU A 107 0.62 -18.57 -1.94
C LEU A 107 0.90 -17.59 -0.80
N ARG A 108 1.20 -18.08 0.40
CA ARG A 108 1.34 -17.28 1.61
C ARG A 108 2.56 -16.37 1.56
N ASN A 109 3.66 -16.82 0.97
CA ASN A 109 4.88 -16.02 0.88
C ASN A 109 4.73 -14.90 -0.17
N GLU A 110 3.99 -15.14 -1.25
CA GLU A 110 3.58 -14.10 -2.19
C GLU A 110 2.68 -13.06 -1.51
N TYR A 111 1.70 -13.51 -0.71
CA TYR A 111 0.84 -12.60 0.05
C TYR A 111 1.64 -11.76 1.08
N LYS A 112 2.67 -12.33 1.72
CA LYS A 112 3.58 -11.58 2.61
C LYS A 112 4.35 -10.51 1.84
N TYR A 113 4.78 -10.80 0.61
CA TYR A 113 5.39 -9.80 -0.26
C TYR A 113 4.40 -8.67 -0.58
N PHE A 114 3.19 -9.00 -1.03
CA PHE A 114 2.13 -8.02 -1.25
C PHE A 114 1.86 -7.16 -0.02
N GLN A 115 1.73 -7.79 1.16
CA GLN A 115 1.50 -7.08 2.42
C GLN A 115 2.64 -6.12 2.71
N ARG A 116 3.89 -6.62 2.71
CA ARG A 116 5.09 -5.81 2.99
C ARG A 116 5.19 -4.60 2.07
N MET A 117 5.08 -4.81 0.75
CA MET A 117 5.21 -3.74 -0.23
C MET A 117 4.13 -2.68 -0.04
N THR A 118 2.88 -3.11 0.19
CA THR A 118 1.76 -2.17 0.30
C THR A 118 1.64 -1.50 1.66
N SER A 119 2.14 -2.08 2.76
CA SER A 119 2.00 -1.50 4.11
C SER A 119 3.23 -0.74 4.60
N THR A 120 4.41 -0.97 4.04
CA THR A 120 5.64 -0.29 4.49
C THR A 120 5.69 1.12 3.93
N ALA A 121 5.39 2.12 4.75
CA ALA A 121 5.62 3.52 4.42
C ALA A 121 7.11 3.87 4.55
N ARG A 122 7.59 4.75 3.68
CA ARG A 122 8.97 5.29 3.68
C ARG A 122 9.13 6.41 4.70
N VAL A 123 8.04 7.10 5.01
CA VAL A 123 8.01 8.24 5.93
C VAL A 123 7.34 7.81 7.23
N GLU A 124 8.05 8.00 8.34
CA GLU A 124 7.53 7.71 9.68
C GLU A 124 6.26 8.54 9.97
N GLY A 125 5.28 7.90 10.61
CA GLY A 125 3.98 8.52 10.93
C GLY A 125 3.00 8.60 9.75
N LYS A 126 3.41 8.22 8.53
CA LYS A 126 2.52 8.11 7.38
C LYS A 126 2.09 6.68 7.09
N GLN A 127 1.00 6.54 6.35
CA GLN A 127 0.50 5.26 5.86
C GLN A 127 0.49 5.25 4.34
N ASN A 128 0.59 4.05 3.77
CA ASN A 128 0.31 3.86 2.36
C ASN A 128 -1.20 3.80 2.11
N ALA A 129 -1.63 4.21 0.93
CA ALA A 129 -3.00 4.05 0.45
C ALA A 129 -3.07 2.90 -0.56
N VAL A 130 -4.10 2.05 -0.44
CA VAL A 130 -4.44 1.01 -1.41
C VAL A 130 -5.77 1.36 -2.08
N ILE A 131 -5.78 1.35 -3.41
CA ILE A 131 -6.94 1.62 -4.25
C ILE A 131 -7.32 0.34 -4.97
N MET A 132 -8.59 -0.04 -4.88
CA MET A 132 -9.10 -1.23 -5.54
C MET A 132 -10.53 -1.11 -6.03
N GLY A 133 -10.90 -1.90 -7.03
CA GLY A 133 -12.28 -1.98 -7.53
C GLY A 133 -13.20 -2.76 -6.59
N LYS A 134 -14.52 -2.50 -6.69
CA LYS A 134 -15.57 -3.19 -5.93
C LYS A 134 -15.39 -4.73 -5.86
N LYS A 135 -15.18 -5.39 -7.01
CA LYS A 135 -15.05 -6.85 -7.07
C LYS A 135 -13.84 -7.36 -6.29
N THR A 136 -12.69 -6.69 -6.40
CA THR A 136 -11.48 -6.99 -5.63
C THR A 136 -11.69 -6.79 -4.13
N TRP A 137 -12.42 -5.74 -3.74
CA TRP A 137 -12.76 -5.55 -2.33
C TRP A 137 -13.59 -6.71 -1.76
N PHE A 138 -14.52 -7.28 -2.55
CA PHE A 138 -15.35 -8.40 -2.09
C PHE A 138 -14.71 -9.78 -2.28
N SER A 139 -13.60 -9.90 -3.01
CA SER A 139 -12.83 -11.15 -3.08
C SER A 139 -11.90 -11.36 -1.89
N ILE A 140 -11.53 -10.28 -1.19
CA ILE A 140 -10.70 -10.36 0.02
C ILE A 140 -11.56 -10.95 1.16
N PRO A 141 -11.10 -12.01 1.86
CA PRO A 141 -11.84 -12.58 2.98
C PRO A 141 -12.16 -11.54 4.06
N ASP A 142 -13.37 -11.57 4.64
CA ASP A 142 -13.86 -10.58 5.62
C ASP A 142 -12.90 -10.32 6.78
N LYS A 143 -12.26 -11.37 7.30
CA LYS A 143 -11.27 -11.26 8.39
C LYS A 143 -10.01 -10.45 8.02
N ASN A 144 -9.76 -10.29 6.73
CA ASN A 144 -8.65 -9.54 6.14
C ASN A 144 -9.08 -8.16 5.63
N ARG A 145 -10.35 -7.75 5.83
CA ARG A 145 -10.88 -6.44 5.45
C ARG A 145 -11.08 -5.55 6.69
N PRO A 146 -10.63 -4.28 6.67
CA PRO A 146 -9.73 -3.69 5.67
C PRO A 146 -8.34 -4.35 5.70
N LEU A 147 -7.58 -4.12 4.63
CA LEU A 147 -6.15 -4.44 4.63
C LEU A 147 -5.47 -3.57 5.71
N LYS A 148 -5.04 -4.19 6.81
CA LYS A 148 -4.47 -3.51 8.00
C LYS A 148 -3.30 -2.59 7.64
N ASP A 149 -3.11 -1.52 8.42
CA ASP A 149 -2.01 -0.55 8.33
C ASP A 149 -1.95 0.23 7.00
N ARG A 150 -3.06 0.28 6.28
CA ARG A 150 -3.21 0.98 4.99
C ARG A 150 -4.53 1.74 4.95
N ILE A 151 -4.54 2.87 4.26
CA ILE A 151 -5.78 3.57 3.90
C ILE A 151 -6.41 2.83 2.71
N ASN A 152 -7.58 2.24 2.92
CA ASN A 152 -8.27 1.43 1.91
C ASN A 152 -9.35 2.25 1.20
N ILE A 153 -9.19 2.43 -0.12
CA ILE A 153 -10.12 3.14 -0.99
C ILE A 153 -10.75 2.17 -1.98
N VAL A 154 -12.08 2.10 -1.99
CA VAL A 154 -12.84 1.26 -2.92
C VAL A 154 -13.39 2.11 -4.06
N LEU A 155 -13.24 1.63 -5.29
CA LEU A 155 -13.80 2.25 -6.48
C LEU A 155 -15.11 1.57 -6.87
N SER A 156 -16.19 2.35 -6.94
CA SER A 156 -17.47 1.91 -7.47
C SER A 156 -18.33 3.07 -7.94
N ARG A 157 -19.03 2.87 -9.06
CA ARG A 157 -20.05 3.81 -9.57
C ARG A 157 -21.45 3.52 -9.03
N GLU A 158 -21.67 2.32 -8.50
CA GLU A 158 -22.98 1.82 -8.08
C GLU A 158 -23.20 1.93 -6.57
N LEU A 159 -22.14 1.77 -5.78
CA LEU A 159 -22.24 1.90 -4.33
C LEU A 159 -22.57 3.34 -3.97
N LYS A 160 -23.56 3.50 -3.08
CA LYS A 160 -23.96 4.80 -2.54
C LYS A 160 -23.22 5.15 -1.24
N GLU A 161 -22.72 4.12 -0.56
CA GLU A 161 -22.06 4.24 0.75
C GLU A 161 -20.76 3.43 0.77
N THR A 162 -19.80 3.89 1.58
CA THR A 162 -18.53 3.21 1.78
C THR A 162 -18.76 1.80 2.33
N PRO A 163 -18.24 0.74 1.68
CA PRO A 163 -18.36 -0.62 2.19
C PRO A 163 -17.84 -0.75 3.62
N LYS A 164 -18.50 -1.58 4.42
CA LYS A 164 -18.10 -1.85 5.82
C LYS A 164 -16.60 -2.16 5.90
N GLY A 165 -15.88 -1.39 6.70
CA GLY A 165 -14.44 -1.53 6.94
C GLY A 165 -13.54 -0.79 5.95
N ALA A 166 -14.02 -0.38 4.77
CA ALA A 166 -13.26 0.51 3.90
C ALA A 166 -13.21 1.93 4.50
N HIS A 167 -12.16 2.69 4.19
CA HIS A 167 -12.00 4.04 4.72
C HIS A 167 -12.71 5.05 3.80
N TYR A 168 -12.59 4.87 2.48
CA TYR A 168 -13.16 5.78 1.49
C TYR A 168 -13.78 5.03 0.30
N LEU A 169 -14.75 5.68 -0.32
CA LEU A 169 -15.38 5.28 -1.58
C LEU A 169 -15.21 6.39 -2.61
N SER A 170 -14.80 6.03 -3.81
CA SER A 170 -14.66 6.96 -4.94
C SER A 170 -15.28 6.38 -6.21
N LYS A 171 -15.78 7.24 -7.11
CA LYS A 171 -16.45 6.79 -8.35
C LYS A 171 -15.49 6.46 -9.48
N SER A 172 -14.29 7.03 -9.43
CA SER A 172 -13.23 6.84 -10.41
C SER A 172 -11.84 6.86 -9.74
N LEU A 173 -10.81 6.48 -10.51
CA LEU A 173 -9.43 6.62 -10.07
C LEU A 173 -9.06 8.10 -9.87
N ASP A 174 -9.51 8.99 -10.76
CA ASP A 174 -9.26 10.43 -10.65
C ASP A 174 -9.84 11.02 -9.37
N ASP A 175 -11.08 10.65 -9.01
CA ASP A 175 -11.69 11.09 -7.76
C ASP A 175 -10.89 10.61 -6.54
N ALA A 176 -10.37 9.37 -6.59
CA ALA A 176 -9.56 8.82 -5.51
C ALA A 176 -8.21 9.55 -5.38
N LEU A 177 -7.57 9.91 -6.50
CA LEU A 177 -6.34 10.68 -6.49
C LEU A 177 -6.57 12.11 -5.99
N ALA A 178 -7.65 12.76 -6.43
CA ALA A 178 -8.04 14.08 -5.94
C ALA A 178 -8.34 14.07 -4.42
N LEU A 179 -9.06 13.06 -3.94
CA LEU A 179 -9.28 12.83 -2.51
C LEU A 179 -7.96 12.70 -1.75
N LEU A 180 -7.03 11.91 -2.28
CA LEU A 180 -5.71 11.70 -1.69
C LEU A 180 -4.85 12.98 -1.66
N ASP A 181 -5.06 13.89 -2.62
CA ASP A 181 -4.39 15.20 -2.69
C ASP A 181 -5.05 16.28 -1.82
N SER A 182 -6.19 15.98 -1.19
CA SER A 182 -6.81 16.88 -0.21
C SER A 182 -5.84 17.16 0.97
N PRO A 183 -5.91 18.35 1.61
CA PRO A 183 -5.04 18.70 2.73
C PRO A 183 -5.04 17.67 3.87
N GLU A 184 -6.18 17.04 4.12
CA GLU A 184 -6.34 16.03 5.17
C GLU A 184 -5.53 14.77 4.90
N LEU A 185 -5.57 14.26 3.67
CA LEU A 185 -4.92 12.99 3.31
C LEU A 185 -3.49 13.17 2.79
N LYS A 186 -3.17 14.31 2.19
CA LYS A 186 -1.83 14.60 1.66
C LYS A 186 -0.75 14.54 2.74
N SER A 187 -1.08 14.89 3.99
CA SER A 187 -0.18 14.80 5.13
C SER A 187 -0.06 13.38 5.72
N LYS A 188 -1.10 12.54 5.57
CA LYS A 188 -1.17 11.18 6.11
C LYS A 188 -0.63 10.10 5.16
N VAL A 189 -0.73 10.35 3.85
CA VAL A 189 -0.41 9.34 2.82
C VAL A 189 1.03 9.50 2.34
N ASP A 190 1.75 8.38 2.28
CA ASP A 190 3.08 8.28 1.68
C ASP A 190 2.99 7.75 0.23
N MET A 191 2.83 6.44 0.05
CA MET A 191 2.71 5.82 -1.28
C MET A 191 1.28 5.45 -1.64
N VAL A 192 0.96 5.48 -2.94
CA VAL A 192 -0.31 4.97 -3.48
C VAL A 192 -0.07 3.67 -4.24
N TRP A 193 -0.87 2.67 -3.89
CA TRP A 193 -0.84 1.32 -4.45
C TRP A 193 -2.17 0.98 -5.10
N ILE A 194 -2.13 0.67 -6.39
CA ILE A 194 -3.24 0.05 -7.12
C ILE A 194 -3.13 -1.46 -6.92
N VAL A 195 -4.16 -2.07 -6.33
CA VAL A 195 -4.18 -3.50 -6.00
C VAL A 195 -5.26 -4.27 -6.78
N GLY A 196 -5.76 -3.65 -7.85
CA GLY A 196 -6.63 -4.26 -8.86
C GLY A 196 -8.09 -3.86 -8.79
N GLY A 197 -8.98 -4.45 -9.60
CA GLY A 197 -8.71 -5.42 -10.66
C GLY A 197 -8.40 -4.78 -12.01
N THR A 198 -8.60 -5.53 -13.10
CA THR A 198 -8.25 -5.17 -14.48
C THR A 198 -8.59 -3.75 -14.88
N SER A 199 -9.82 -3.30 -14.62
CA SER A 199 -10.26 -1.95 -15.02
C SER A 199 -9.51 -0.85 -14.27
N VAL A 200 -9.14 -1.08 -13.00
CA VAL A 200 -8.38 -0.12 -12.19
C VAL A 200 -6.92 -0.10 -12.60
N TYR A 201 -6.34 -1.27 -12.88
CA TYR A 201 -4.99 -1.36 -13.44
C TYR A 201 -4.88 -0.63 -14.77
N LYS A 202 -5.83 -0.88 -15.69
CA LYS A 202 -5.88 -0.21 -16.99
C LYS A 202 -5.96 1.32 -16.83
N ALA A 203 -6.91 1.79 -16.01
CA ALA A 203 -7.07 3.22 -15.75
C ALA A 203 -5.82 3.87 -15.14
N ALA A 204 -5.05 3.14 -14.32
CA ALA A 204 -3.80 3.63 -13.77
C ALA A 204 -2.68 3.67 -14.82
N MET A 205 -2.55 2.61 -15.63
CA MET A 205 -1.52 2.50 -16.67
C MET A 205 -1.68 3.57 -17.77
N GLU A 206 -2.91 4.00 -18.05
CA GLU A 206 -3.23 5.07 -19.00
C GLU A 206 -2.86 6.48 -18.50
N LYS A 207 -2.54 6.67 -17.21
CA LYS A 207 -2.24 8.01 -16.68
C LYS A 207 -0.86 8.50 -17.15
N PRO A 208 -0.72 9.79 -17.49
CA PRO A 208 0.55 10.39 -17.89
C PRO A 208 1.38 10.81 -16.66
N ILE A 209 1.48 9.93 -15.66
CA ILE A 209 2.27 10.15 -14.44
C ILE A 209 3.23 9.00 -14.24
N HIS A 210 4.26 9.24 -13.43
CA HIS A 210 5.22 8.21 -13.10
C HIS A 210 4.52 7.03 -12.40
N HIS A 211 4.70 5.83 -12.97
CA HIS A 211 4.00 4.61 -12.57
C HIS A 211 4.95 3.42 -12.58
N ARG A 212 4.97 2.64 -11.50
CA ARG A 212 5.66 1.35 -11.43
C ARG A 212 4.68 0.19 -11.37
N LEU A 213 5.01 -0.92 -12.01
CA LEU A 213 4.27 -2.19 -11.92
C LEU A 213 5.14 -3.22 -11.20
N PHE A 214 4.72 -3.63 -10.01
CA PHE A 214 5.28 -4.73 -9.26
C PHE A 214 4.51 -6.00 -9.62
N VAL A 215 5.11 -6.83 -10.46
CA VAL A 215 4.47 -7.98 -11.07
C VAL A 215 5.08 -9.26 -10.50
N THR A 216 4.31 -10.02 -9.74
CA THR A 216 4.64 -11.42 -9.44
C THR A 216 4.28 -12.26 -10.66
N ARG A 217 5.27 -12.79 -11.38
CA ARG A 217 5.08 -13.73 -12.48
C ARG A 217 4.93 -15.14 -11.94
N ILE A 218 3.72 -15.67 -11.91
CA ILE A 218 3.46 -17.08 -11.62
C ILE A 218 3.83 -17.89 -12.87
N LEU A 219 4.85 -18.74 -12.77
CA LEU A 219 5.43 -19.51 -13.88
C LEU A 219 4.63 -20.77 -14.18
N LYS A 220 3.30 -20.62 -14.23
CA LYS A 220 2.34 -21.67 -14.52
C LYS A 220 1.06 -21.05 -15.08
N GLU A 221 0.45 -21.74 -16.03
CA GLU A 221 -0.87 -21.35 -16.55
C GLU A 221 -1.99 -21.83 -15.61
N PHE A 222 -3.01 -20.98 -15.49
CA PHE A 222 -4.24 -21.29 -14.75
C PHE A 222 -5.44 -20.78 -15.56
N GLU A 223 -6.54 -21.53 -15.52
CA GLU A 223 -7.79 -21.08 -16.13
C GLU A 223 -8.26 -19.78 -15.45
N SER A 224 -8.53 -18.75 -16.26
CA SER A 224 -8.83 -17.40 -15.78
C SER A 224 -9.94 -16.77 -16.61
N ASP A 225 -10.76 -15.93 -15.98
CA ASP A 225 -11.79 -15.11 -16.64
C ASP A 225 -11.46 -13.60 -16.61
N THR A 226 -10.48 -13.24 -15.80
CA THR A 226 -10.05 -11.87 -15.55
C THR A 226 -8.55 -11.81 -15.78
N PHE A 227 -8.12 -10.89 -16.64
CA PHE A 227 -6.74 -10.80 -17.11
C PHE A 227 -6.12 -9.44 -16.78
N PHE A 228 -4.82 -9.42 -16.55
CA PHE A 228 -4.06 -8.18 -16.42
C PHE A 228 -3.88 -7.53 -17.82
N PRO A 229 -3.94 -6.19 -17.93
CA PRO A 229 -3.62 -5.51 -19.19
C PRO A 229 -2.21 -5.85 -19.69
N GLU A 230 -2.02 -5.86 -21.00
CA GLU A 230 -0.68 -6.04 -21.58
C GLU A 230 0.28 -4.93 -21.14
N ILE A 231 1.53 -5.28 -20.86
CA ILE A 231 2.59 -4.33 -20.50
C ILE A 231 3.34 -4.00 -21.79
N ASP A 232 3.07 -2.84 -22.38
CA ASP A 232 3.82 -2.38 -23.56
C ASP A 232 5.26 -2.03 -23.15
N HIS A 233 6.22 -2.76 -23.71
CA HIS A 233 7.65 -2.57 -23.46
C HIS A 233 8.21 -1.25 -24.01
N LYS A 234 7.48 -0.55 -24.89
CA LYS A 234 7.80 0.83 -25.29
C LYS A 234 7.55 1.81 -24.16
N ASP A 235 6.48 1.57 -23.40
CA ASP A 235 6.08 2.41 -22.28
C ASP A 235 6.72 1.98 -20.96
N TYR A 236 6.96 0.68 -20.76
CA TYR A 236 7.43 0.12 -19.49
C TYR A 236 8.74 -0.64 -19.66
N LYS A 237 9.76 -0.20 -18.91
CA LYS A 237 11.07 -0.87 -18.86
C LYS A 237 11.13 -1.77 -17.63
N LEU A 238 11.55 -3.02 -17.84
CA LEU A 238 11.88 -3.93 -16.74
C LEU A 238 13.16 -3.45 -16.05
N LEU A 239 13.11 -3.28 -14.74
CA LEU A 239 14.28 -2.97 -13.92
C LEU A 239 15.06 -4.25 -13.62
N THR A 240 16.39 -4.17 -13.68
CA THR A 240 17.28 -5.30 -13.34
C THR A 240 17.15 -5.70 -11.87
N GLU A 241 16.96 -4.72 -10.99
CA GLU A 241 16.77 -4.92 -9.56
C GLU A 241 15.94 -3.77 -8.96
N TYR A 242 15.33 -4.01 -7.80
CA TYR A 242 14.64 -2.98 -7.02
C TYR A 242 14.83 -3.22 -5.52
N PRO A 243 15.13 -2.18 -4.71
CA PRO A 243 15.36 -2.34 -3.28
C PRO A 243 14.19 -3.05 -2.56
N GLY A 244 14.50 -4.14 -1.84
CA GLY A 244 13.51 -4.91 -1.08
C GLY A 244 12.69 -5.93 -1.89
N VAL A 245 12.99 -6.09 -3.18
CA VAL A 245 12.37 -7.08 -4.07
C VAL A 245 13.38 -8.20 -4.35
N PRO A 246 13.07 -9.46 -3.99
CA PRO A 246 13.95 -10.60 -4.30
C PRO A 246 14.10 -10.82 -5.81
N ALA A 247 15.32 -11.09 -6.27
CA ALA A 247 15.62 -11.38 -7.68
C ALA A 247 15.45 -12.87 -8.04
N ASP A 248 15.62 -13.76 -7.07
CA ASP A 248 15.59 -15.21 -7.30
C ASP A 248 14.17 -15.75 -7.54
N ILE A 249 14.09 -16.89 -8.22
CA ILE A 249 12.85 -17.65 -8.34
C ILE A 249 12.45 -18.16 -6.95
N GLN A 250 11.18 -17.94 -6.60
CA GLN A 250 10.54 -18.46 -5.41
C GLN A 250 9.72 -19.69 -5.76
N GLU A 251 9.51 -20.57 -4.80
CA GLU A 251 8.63 -21.74 -4.96
C GLU A 251 7.77 -21.93 -3.70
N GLU A 252 6.48 -22.16 -3.89
CA GLU A 252 5.56 -22.52 -2.82
C GLU A 252 4.51 -23.51 -3.36
N ASN A 253 4.31 -24.63 -2.67
CA ASN A 253 3.35 -25.67 -3.06
C ASN A 253 3.56 -26.19 -4.51
N GLY A 254 4.81 -26.29 -4.97
CA GLY A 254 5.15 -26.70 -6.33
C GLY A 254 4.79 -25.69 -7.43
N ILE A 255 4.54 -24.43 -7.04
CA ILE A 255 4.29 -23.32 -7.96
C ILE A 255 5.49 -22.37 -7.87
N GLN A 256 6.20 -22.23 -8.98
CA GLN A 256 7.30 -21.29 -9.11
C GLN A 256 6.81 -19.90 -9.50
N TYR A 257 7.42 -18.87 -8.94
CA TYR A 257 7.14 -17.48 -9.29
C TYR A 257 8.35 -16.59 -9.06
N LYS A 258 8.38 -15.44 -9.75
CA LYS A 258 9.42 -14.42 -9.55
C LYS A 258 8.81 -13.03 -9.46
N PHE A 259 9.50 -12.11 -8.82
CA PHE A 259 9.07 -10.73 -8.70
C PHE A 259 9.77 -9.87 -9.75
N GLU A 260 9.00 -9.10 -10.50
CA GLU A 260 9.48 -8.16 -11.51
C GLU A 260 9.00 -6.75 -11.16
N VAL A 261 9.82 -5.75 -11.47
CA VAL A 261 9.43 -4.35 -11.33
C VAL A 261 9.62 -3.67 -12.68
N TYR A 262 8.51 -3.14 -13.21
CA TYR A 262 8.52 -2.32 -14.41
C TYR A 262 8.37 -0.86 -14.03
N GLU A 263 9.06 0.02 -14.73
CA GLU A 263 8.96 1.47 -14.57
C GLU A 263 8.50 2.11 -15.88
N LYS A 264 7.47 2.96 -15.80
CA LYS A 264 6.96 3.69 -16.95
C LYS A 264 7.99 4.72 -17.40
N THR A 265 8.36 4.68 -18.68
CA THR A 265 9.15 5.71 -19.35
C THR A 265 8.27 6.93 -19.52
N VAL A 266 8.39 7.89 -18.60
CA VAL A 266 7.73 9.19 -18.77
C VAL A 266 8.59 10.00 -19.73
N MET A 267 8.19 10.09 -20.99
CA MET A 267 8.79 11.03 -21.94
C MET A 267 8.58 12.44 -21.39
N ALA A 268 9.65 13.18 -21.14
CA ALA A 268 9.55 14.60 -20.84
C ALA A 268 8.94 15.30 -22.07
N GLN A 269 7.74 15.85 -21.90
CA GLN A 269 7.17 16.81 -22.85
C GLN A 269 7.71 18.21 -22.56
#